data_AF-A0A7J6KIW4-F1
#
_entry.id   AF-A0A7J6KIW4-F1
#
_cell.length_a   1.000
_cell.length_b   1.000
_cell.length_c   1.000
_cell.angle_alpha   90.00
_cell.angle_beta   90.00
_cell.angle_gamma   90.00
#
_symmetry.space_group_name_H-M   'P 1'
#
loop_
_entity.id
_entity.type
_entity.pdbx_description
1 polymer ?
#
loop_
_entity_poly.entity_id
_entity_poly.type
_entity_poly.pdbx_seq_one_letter_code
_entity_poly.pdbx_strand_id
1 'polypeptide(L)'
;LWICLPALTCFLPTVGHALGKGFRRMLGVTIGGLAAILIVYVNPMNVPAVMVELFIVAALSKFFTMDPAIGYLGFQTIVTFCVVGVCNALDPTLNDGDRMEAALYRMLFTLIGLVISIFLALVTFPSYCGRRLAKQTSKELSSASSVVSTLIKGLASRKHDGSKEPE
;
A
#
# COMPACT_ATOMS: atom_id res chain seq x y z
N LEU A 1 11.22 17.60 9.65
CA LEU A 1 11.89 16.29 9.41
C LEU A 1 10.95 15.25 8.81
N TRP A 2 9.81 14.95 9.45
CA TRP A 2 8.90 13.85 9.08
C TRP A 2 8.23 13.96 7.70
N ILE A 3 8.08 15.17 7.16
CA ILE A 3 7.63 15.40 5.76
C ILE A 3 8.73 15.05 4.75
N CYS A 4 9.99 15.31 5.09
CA CYS A 4 11.13 15.18 4.17
C CYS A 4 11.53 13.71 3.94
N LEU A 5 11.39 12.85 4.95
CA LEU A 5 11.73 11.43 4.87
C LEU A 5 10.92 10.69 3.79
N PRO A 6 9.58 10.80 3.73
CA PRO A 6 8.79 10.27 2.62
C PRO A 6 9.15 10.93 1.29
N ALA A 7 9.37 12.25 1.27
CA ALA A 7 9.70 12.99 0.05
C ALA A 7 10.99 12.50 -0.62
N LEU A 8 12.04 12.25 0.17
CA LEU A 8 13.32 11.72 -0.34
C LEU A 8 13.24 10.24 -0.71
N THR A 9 12.60 9.42 0.14
CA THR A 9 12.60 7.95 -0.07
C THR A 9 11.64 7.48 -1.16
N CYS A 10 10.64 8.28 -1.53
CA CYS A 10 9.69 7.97 -2.61
C CYS A 10 10.07 8.58 -3.96
N PHE A 11 11.14 9.38 -4.05
CA PHE A 11 11.56 9.97 -5.31
C PHE A 11 12.21 8.91 -6.21
N LEU A 12 11.41 8.25 -7.05
CA LEU A 12 11.88 7.30 -8.06
C LEU A 12 11.70 7.89 -9.47
N PRO A 13 12.68 7.75 -10.37
CA PRO A 13 12.65 8.33 -11.71
C PRO A 13 11.67 7.65 -12.70
N THR A 14 10.82 6.72 -12.23
CA THR A 14 9.84 6.02 -13.09
C THR A 14 8.43 6.13 -12.53
N VAL A 15 7.57 6.90 -13.20
CA VAL A 15 6.27 7.31 -12.62
C VAL A 15 5.30 6.16 -12.41
N GLY A 16 5.17 5.21 -13.34
CA GLY A 16 4.25 4.07 -13.16
C GLY A 16 4.62 3.18 -11.97
N HIS A 17 5.91 2.99 -11.73
CA HIS A 17 6.41 2.24 -10.58
C HIS A 17 6.35 3.09 -9.30
N ALA A 18 6.60 4.40 -9.40
CA ALA A 18 6.46 5.35 -8.29
C ALA A 18 5.01 5.49 -7.81
N LEU A 19 4.03 5.50 -8.71
CA LEU A 19 2.61 5.60 -8.35
C LEU A 19 2.13 4.34 -7.65
N GLY A 20 2.40 3.16 -8.23
CA GLY A 20 2.04 1.89 -7.62
C GLY A 20 2.72 1.66 -6.27
N LYS A 21 4.02 1.99 -6.19
CA LYS A 21 4.79 1.91 -4.93
C LYS A 21 4.30 2.94 -3.92
N GLY A 22 4.06 4.18 -4.34
CA GLY A 22 3.55 5.28 -3.51
C GLY A 22 2.17 4.98 -2.94
N PHE A 23 1.27 4.41 -3.73
CA PHE A 23 -0.08 4.03 -3.28
C PHE A 23 -0.03 2.89 -2.25
N ARG A 24 0.76 1.84 -2.51
CA ARG A 24 1.00 0.76 -1.54
C ARG A 24 1.63 1.28 -0.24
N ARG A 25 2.51 2.28 -0.33
CA ARG A 25 3.08 2.96 0.84
C ARG A 25 2.02 3.72 1.61
N MET A 26 1.18 4.48 0.91
CA MET A 26 0.12 5.28 1.52
C MET A 26 -0.84 4.39 2.30
N LEU A 27 -1.26 3.27 1.71
CA LEU A 27 -2.08 2.26 2.38
C LEU A 27 -1.38 1.63 3.59
N GLY A 28 -0.09 1.29 3.49
CA GLY A 28 0.65 0.77 4.63
C GLY A 28 0.82 1.79 5.77
N VAL A 29 1.05 3.06 5.43
CA VAL A 29 1.12 4.16 6.42
C VAL A 29 -0.23 4.39 7.08
N THR A 30 -1.34 4.35 6.34
CA THR A 30 -2.68 4.53 6.95
C THR A 30 -3.04 3.38 7.87
N ILE A 31 -2.85 2.13 7.43
CA ILE A 31 -3.15 0.94 8.26
C ILE A 31 -2.26 0.90 9.49
N GLY A 32 -0.93 1.06 9.31
CA GLY A 32 0.03 1.04 10.41
C GLY A 32 -0.14 2.23 11.36
N GLY A 33 -0.49 3.40 10.84
CA GLY A 33 -0.78 4.59 11.63
C GLY A 33 -2.07 4.47 12.45
N LEU A 34 -3.14 3.92 11.88
CA LEU A 34 -4.38 3.66 12.64
C LEU A 34 -4.16 2.64 13.76
N ALA A 35 -3.44 1.55 13.47
CA ALA A 35 -3.07 0.56 14.48
C ALA A 35 -2.19 1.18 15.60
N ALA A 36 -1.26 2.07 15.23
CA ALA A 36 -0.44 2.79 16.20
C ALA A 36 -1.28 3.71 17.12
N ILE A 37 -2.22 4.47 16.56
CA ILE A 37 -3.08 5.37 17.34
C ILE A 37 -3.96 4.58 18.31
N LEU A 38 -4.50 3.43 17.88
CA LEU A 38 -5.30 2.56 18.74
C LEU A 38 -4.54 2.10 19.98
N ILE A 39 -3.25 1.77 19.84
CA ILE A 39 -2.43 1.30 20.96
C ILE A 39 -2.10 2.42 21.93
N VAL A 40 -1.72 3.59 21.39
CA VAL A 40 -1.47 4.79 22.21
C VAL A 40 -2.72 5.15 23.03
N TYR A 41 -3.91 4.92 22.47
CA TYR A 41 -5.18 5.17 23.16
C TYR A 41 -5.56 4.10 24.20
N VAL A 42 -5.40 2.81 23.89
CA VAL A 42 -5.89 1.72 24.75
C VAL A 42 -4.90 1.41 25.89
N ASN A 43 -3.60 1.39 25.60
CA ASN A 43 -2.58 0.89 26.51
C ASN A 43 -1.37 1.85 26.64
N PRO A 44 -1.58 3.12 27.05
CA PRO A 44 -0.46 4.05 27.25
C PRO A 44 0.50 3.54 28.33
N MET A 45 1.82 3.58 28.05
CA MET A 45 2.91 3.16 28.95
C MET A 45 2.93 1.71 29.43
N ASN A 46 2.02 0.86 28.95
CA ASN A 46 1.99 -0.54 29.33
C ASN A 46 2.93 -1.36 28.43
N VAL A 47 4.22 -1.40 28.80
CA VAL A 47 5.29 -2.09 28.05
C VAL A 47 4.91 -3.51 27.60
N PRO A 48 4.42 -4.42 28.47
CA PRO A 48 4.09 -5.78 28.03
C PRO A 48 2.92 -5.82 27.04
N ALA A 49 1.91 -4.94 27.19
CA ALA A 49 0.79 -4.88 26.25
C ALA A 49 1.25 -4.42 24.85
N VAL A 50 2.03 -3.33 24.80
CA VAL A 50 2.58 -2.79 23.55
C VAL A 50 3.48 -3.80 22.85
N MET A 51 4.24 -4.61 23.60
CA MET A 51 5.11 -5.65 23.02
C MET A 51 4.31 -6.81 22.40
N VAL A 52 3.20 -7.23 23.04
CA VAL A 52 2.31 -8.26 22.47
C VAL A 52 1.64 -7.74 21.21
N GLU A 53 1.14 -6.51 21.23
CA GLU A 53 0.51 -5.89 20.06
C GLU A 53 1.52 -5.67 18.92
N LEU A 54 2.76 -5.27 19.22
CA LEU A 54 3.86 -5.24 18.26
C LEU A 54 4.08 -6.60 17.61
N PHE A 55 4.09 -7.67 18.40
CA PHE A 55 4.26 -9.01 17.87
C PHE A 55 3.13 -9.41 16.92
N ILE A 56 1.88 -9.11 17.29
CA ILE A 56 0.70 -9.37 16.45
C ILE A 56 0.79 -8.61 15.12
N VAL A 57 1.05 -7.30 15.17
CA VAL A 57 1.15 -6.46 13.97
C VAL A 57 2.35 -6.86 13.11
N ALA A 58 3.48 -7.23 13.72
CA ALA A 58 4.65 -7.73 13.02
C ALA A 58 4.39 -9.05 12.30
N ALA A 59 3.70 -10.00 12.96
CA ALA A 59 3.34 -11.28 12.36
C ALA A 59 2.40 -11.10 11.16
N LEU A 60 1.35 -10.28 11.30
CA LEU A 60 0.42 -9.96 10.21
C LEU A 60 1.15 -9.25 9.05
N SER A 61 1.97 -8.25 9.37
CA SER A 61 2.76 -7.52 8.37
C SER A 61 3.73 -8.44 7.64
N LYS A 62 4.32 -9.41 8.34
CA LYS A 62 5.23 -10.40 7.74
C LYS A 62 4.49 -11.34 6.80
N PHE A 63 3.27 -11.76 7.16
CA PHE A 63 2.42 -12.54 6.27
C PHE A 63 2.11 -11.78 4.98
N PHE A 64 1.72 -10.50 5.07
CA PHE A 64 1.53 -9.66 3.89
C PHE A 64 2.82 -9.44 3.08
N THR A 65 3.98 -9.46 3.73
CA THR A 65 5.29 -9.31 3.06
C THR A 65 5.63 -10.50 2.15
N MET A 66 5.02 -11.68 2.36
CA MET A 66 5.31 -12.88 1.55
C MET A 66 4.73 -12.80 0.14
N ASP A 67 3.70 -11.98 -0.08
CA ASP A 67 3.11 -11.81 -1.41
C ASP A 67 3.84 -10.69 -2.18
N PRO A 68 4.39 -10.94 -3.38
CA PRO A 68 5.09 -9.93 -4.18
C PRO A 68 4.22 -8.76 -4.64
N ALA A 69 2.89 -8.91 -4.69
CA ALA A 69 1.95 -7.86 -5.05
C ALA A 69 1.70 -6.87 -3.90
N ILE A 70 1.62 -7.35 -2.65
CA ILE A 70 1.28 -6.52 -1.48
C ILE A 70 2.42 -6.37 -0.48
N GLY A 71 3.57 -7.00 -0.70
CA GLY A 71 4.61 -7.08 0.33
C GLY A 71 5.20 -5.73 0.75
N TYR A 72 5.21 -4.75 -0.15
CA TYR A 72 5.62 -3.38 0.18
C TYR A 72 4.65 -2.68 1.15
N LEU A 73 3.35 -2.99 1.07
CA LEU A 73 2.33 -2.50 2.00
C LEU A 73 2.56 -3.10 3.39
N GLY A 74 2.80 -4.40 3.47
CA GLY A 74 3.12 -5.08 4.74
C GLY A 74 4.36 -4.50 5.42
N PHE A 75 5.45 -4.33 4.66
CA PHE A 75 6.67 -3.69 5.17
C PHE A 75 6.43 -2.28 5.69
N GLN A 76 5.68 -1.46 4.94
CA GLN A 76 5.41 -0.09 5.36
C GLN A 76 4.49 -0.02 6.59
N THR A 77 3.57 -0.98 6.73
CA THR A 77 2.66 -1.08 7.87
C THR A 77 3.44 -1.25 9.17
N ILE A 78 4.35 -2.23 9.23
CA ILE A 78 5.16 -2.47 10.43
C ILE A 78 6.10 -1.31 10.75
N VAL A 79 6.74 -0.70 9.74
CA VAL A 79 7.64 0.45 9.98
C VAL A 79 6.86 1.64 10.54
N THR A 80 5.70 1.94 9.97
CA THR A 80 4.87 3.06 10.44
C THR A 80 4.36 2.79 11.85
N PHE A 81 3.94 1.56 12.12
CA PHE A 81 3.49 1.15 13.44
C PHE A 81 4.57 1.30 14.51
N CYS A 82 5.81 0.88 14.23
CA CYS A 82 6.92 1.03 15.18
C CYS A 82 7.23 2.51 15.45
N VAL A 83 7.30 3.33 14.40
CA VAL A 83 7.70 4.74 14.50
C VAL A 83 6.61 5.63 15.11
N VAL A 84 5.34 5.38 14.79
CA VAL A 84 4.20 6.20 15.24
C VAL A 84 3.60 5.64 16.53
N GLY A 85 3.56 4.33 16.71
CA GLY A 85 2.98 3.66 17.86
C GLY A 85 4.02 3.45 18.95
N VAL A 86 4.88 2.44 18.76
CA VAL A 86 5.84 1.98 19.78
C VAL A 86 6.73 3.11 20.29
N CYS A 87 7.35 3.90 19.41
CA CYS A 87 8.21 5.01 19.84
C CYS A 87 7.49 6.11 20.64
N ASN A 88 6.18 6.32 20.44
CA ASN A 88 5.44 7.35 21.16
C ASN A 88 4.72 6.81 22.40
N ALA A 89 4.24 5.57 22.34
CA ALA A 89 3.56 4.91 23.45
C ALA A 89 4.52 4.62 24.63
N LEU A 90 5.80 4.38 24.32
CA LEU A 90 6.86 4.04 25.29
C LEU A 90 7.74 5.23 25.68
N ASP A 91 7.46 6.43 25.17
CA ASP A 91 8.27 7.61 25.50
C ASP A 91 7.93 8.09 26.93
N PRO A 92 8.88 8.00 27.87
CA PRO A 92 8.64 8.42 29.25
C PRO A 92 8.58 9.94 29.40
N THR A 93 8.98 10.70 28.38
CA THR A 93 9.06 12.17 28.43
C THR A 93 7.75 12.87 28.07
N LEU A 94 6.81 12.17 27.42
CA LEU A 94 5.53 12.74 27.00
C LEU A 94 4.41 12.43 28.00
N ASN A 95 3.52 13.39 28.22
CA ASN A 95 2.29 13.18 28.95
C ASN A 95 1.24 12.50 28.06
N ASP A 96 0.19 11.89 28.63
CA ASP A 96 -0.77 11.08 27.84
C ASP A 96 -1.46 11.87 26.71
N GLY A 97 -1.80 13.14 26.95
CA GLY A 97 -2.33 14.03 25.92
C GLY A 97 -1.32 14.34 24.82
N ASP A 98 -0.08 14.61 25.19
CA ASP A 98 1.00 14.96 24.26
C ASP A 98 1.43 13.75 23.41
N ARG A 99 1.32 12.53 23.95
CA ARG A 99 1.59 11.27 23.21
C ARG A 99 0.66 11.11 22.02
N MET A 100 -0.63 11.32 22.25
CA MET A 100 -1.66 11.20 21.22
C MET A 100 -1.47 12.28 20.15
N GLU A 101 -1.23 13.52 20.55
CA GLU A 101 -1.00 14.63 19.63
C GLU A 101 0.27 14.40 18.78
N ALA A 102 1.35 13.94 19.41
CA ALA A 102 2.61 13.67 18.73
C ALA A 102 2.51 12.47 17.77
N ALA A 103 1.70 11.44 18.08
CA ALA A 103 1.42 10.35 17.16
C ALA A 103 0.60 10.82 15.94
N LEU A 104 -0.44 11.62 16.17
CA LEU A 104 -1.28 12.20 15.11
C LEU A 104 -0.47 13.12 14.18
N TYR A 105 0.35 14.03 14.73
CA TYR A 105 1.20 14.88 13.90
C TYR A 105 2.18 14.07 13.05
N ARG A 106 2.81 13.03 13.62
CA ARG A 106 3.72 12.17 12.85
C ARG A 106 2.99 11.44 11.72
N MET A 107 1.79 10.91 11.97
CA MET A 107 0.99 10.27 10.93
C MET A 107 0.62 11.27 9.82
N LEU A 108 0.10 12.44 10.20
CA LEU A 108 -0.37 13.47 9.27
C LEU A 108 0.78 14.04 8.42
N PHE A 109 1.92 14.36 9.02
CA PHE A 109 3.10 14.82 8.30
C PHE A 109 3.69 13.77 7.36
N THR A 110 3.65 12.50 7.76
CA THR A 110 4.09 11.39 6.90
C THR A 110 3.19 11.27 5.67
N LEU A 111 1.88 11.43 5.85
CA LEU A 111 0.88 11.31 4.80
C LEU A 111 0.96 12.50 3.82
N ILE A 112 1.09 13.72 4.34
CA ILE A 112 1.31 14.92 3.52
C ILE A 112 2.61 14.83 2.73
N GLY A 113 3.72 14.41 3.36
CA GLY A 113 4.99 14.21 2.67
C GLY A 113 4.89 13.18 1.55
N LEU A 114 4.10 12.13 1.74
CA LEU A 114 3.78 11.14 0.72
C LEU A 114 3.02 11.73 -0.46
N VAL A 115 1.97 12.51 -0.20
CA VAL A 115 1.18 13.19 -1.25
C VAL A 115 2.06 14.14 -2.06
N ILE A 116 2.86 14.97 -1.39
CA ILE A 116 3.80 15.89 -2.05
C ILE A 116 4.81 15.12 -2.91
N SER A 117 5.34 13.99 -2.40
CA SER A 117 6.30 13.16 -3.14
C SER A 117 5.71 12.58 -4.43
N ILE A 118 4.46 12.12 -4.38
CA ILE A 118 3.74 11.57 -5.54
C ILE A 118 3.47 12.69 -6.54
N PHE A 119 3.05 13.86 -6.06
CA PHE A 119 2.80 15.03 -6.89
C PHE A 119 4.06 15.50 -7.60
N LEU A 120 5.19 15.64 -6.89
CA LEU A 120 6.47 16.01 -7.49
C LEU A 120 6.93 14.96 -8.51
N ALA A 121 6.81 13.66 -8.21
CA ALA A 121 7.16 12.60 -9.15
C ALA A 121 6.34 12.67 -10.46
N LEU A 122 5.06 13.04 -10.37
CA LEU A 122 4.19 13.24 -11.53
C LEU A 122 4.58 14.47 -12.36
N VAL A 123 4.89 15.58 -11.70
CA VAL A 123 5.26 16.85 -12.36
C VAL A 123 6.64 16.76 -13.01
N THR A 124 7.61 16.08 -12.39
CA THR A 124 8.99 15.99 -12.90
C THR A 124 9.14 15.01 -14.08
N PHE A 125 8.31 13.95 -14.17
CA PHE A 125 8.45 12.92 -15.21
C PHE A 125 7.17 12.67 -16.04
N PRO A 126 6.54 13.71 -16.63
CA PRO A 126 5.25 13.57 -17.31
C PRO A 126 5.32 12.69 -18.57
N SER A 127 6.45 12.72 -19.30
CA SER A 127 6.61 12.13 -20.64
C SER A 127 6.68 10.59 -20.67
N TYR A 128 7.02 9.93 -19.55
CA TYR A 128 7.07 8.47 -19.47
C TYR A 128 5.75 7.81 -19.02
N CYS A 129 4.80 8.60 -18.52
CA CYS A 129 3.52 8.11 -17.99
C CYS A 129 2.58 7.63 -19.07
N GLY A 130 2.27 8.51 -20.04
CA GLY A 130 1.24 8.24 -21.04
C GLY A 130 1.57 7.03 -21.91
N ARG A 131 2.82 6.95 -22.40
CA ARG A 131 3.24 5.90 -23.33
C ARG A 131 3.32 4.52 -22.68
N ARG A 132 3.70 4.45 -21.40
CA ARG A 132 3.81 3.17 -20.67
C ARG A 132 2.46 2.71 -20.13
N LEU A 133 1.62 3.65 -19.68
CA LEU A 133 0.24 3.36 -19.27
C LEU A 133 -0.59 2.88 -20.47
N ALA A 134 -0.54 3.58 -21.60
CA ALA A 134 -1.21 3.16 -22.83
C ALA A 134 -0.76 1.75 -23.28
N LYS A 135 0.54 1.44 -23.17
CA LYS A 135 1.09 0.11 -23.52
C LYS A 135 0.67 -1.00 -22.54
N GLN A 136 0.49 -0.68 -21.26
CA GLN A 136 -0.03 -1.63 -20.28
C GLN A 136 -1.53 -1.85 -20.48
N THR A 137 -2.30 -0.76 -20.64
CA THR A 137 -3.74 -0.83 -20.94
C THR A 137 -4.02 -1.62 -22.21
N SER A 138 -3.25 -1.42 -23.28
CA SER A 138 -3.43 -2.19 -24.51
C SER A 138 -3.12 -3.68 -24.34
N LYS A 139 -2.16 -4.03 -23.47
CA LYS A 139 -1.83 -5.41 -23.15
C LYS A 139 -2.94 -6.09 -22.36
N GLU A 140 -3.49 -5.43 -21.34
CA GLU A 140 -4.62 -5.95 -20.57
C GLU A 140 -5.88 -6.09 -21.43
N LEU A 141 -6.15 -5.11 -22.29
CA LEU A 141 -7.29 -5.15 -23.22
C LEU A 141 -7.16 -6.27 -24.26
N SER A 142 -5.94 -6.53 -24.75
CA SER A 142 -5.64 -7.67 -25.64
C SER A 142 -5.81 -9.01 -24.93
N SER A 143 -5.41 -9.10 -23.66
CA SER A 143 -5.63 -10.30 -22.84
C SER A 143 -7.13 -10.57 -22.68
N ALA A 144 -7.90 -9.55 -22.30
CA ALA A 144 -9.36 -9.66 -22.15
C ALA A 144 -10.04 -10.07 -23.47
N SER A 145 -9.65 -9.46 -24.60
CA SER A 145 -10.22 -9.80 -25.90
C SER A 145 -9.87 -11.22 -26.34
N SER A 146 -8.69 -11.74 -25.99
CA SER A 146 -8.30 -13.12 -26.28
C SER A 146 -9.15 -14.15 -25.53
N VAL A 147 -9.52 -13.87 -24.28
CA VAL A 147 -10.43 -14.71 -23.48
C VAL A 147 -11.82 -14.73 -24.09
N VAL A 148 -12.35 -13.55 -24.44
CA VAL A 148 -13.67 -13.42 -25.11
C VAL A 148 -13.66 -14.13 -26.46
N SER A 149 -12.61 -13.98 -27.27
CA SER A 149 -12.49 -14.66 -28.57
C SER A 149 -12.47 -16.18 -28.40
N THR A 150 -11.77 -16.69 -27.39
CA THR A 150 -11.70 -18.13 -27.10
C THR A 150 -13.06 -18.68 -26.66
N LEU A 151 -13.81 -17.94 -25.83
CA LEU A 151 -15.16 -18.30 -25.43
C LEU A 151 -16.14 -18.31 -26.61
N ILE A 152 -16.10 -17.29 -27.47
CA ILE A 152 -16.95 -17.24 -28.67
C ILE A 152 -16.63 -18.40 -29.61
N LYS A 153 -15.35 -18.70 -29.85
CA LYS A 153 -14.95 -19.85 -30.67
C LYS A 153 -15.42 -21.18 -30.06
N GLY A 154 -15.30 -21.33 -28.74
CA GLY A 154 -15.78 -22.53 -28.03
C GLY A 154 -17.31 -22.71 -28.07
N LEU A 155 -18.08 -21.62 -28.01
CA LEU A 155 -19.53 -21.66 -28.18
C LEU A 155 -19.95 -21.97 -29.62
N ALA A 156 -19.23 -21.40 -30.60
CA ALA A 156 -19.49 -21.65 -32.01
C ALA A 156 -19.20 -23.11 -32.40
N SER A 157 -18.12 -23.72 -31.90
CA SER A 157 -17.81 -25.13 -32.14
C SER A 157 -18.80 -26.08 -31.47
N ARG A 158 -19.26 -25.78 -30.24
CA ARG A 158 -20.33 -26.56 -29.57
C ARG A 158 -21.65 -26.57 -30.34
N LYS A 159 -22.04 -25.43 -30.94
CA LYS A 159 -23.26 -25.34 -31.76
C LYS A 159 -23.16 -26.19 -33.04
N HIS A 160 -21.95 -26.36 -33.56
CA HIS A 160 -21.70 -27.15 -34.76
C HIS A 160 -21.72 -28.67 -34.51
N ASP A 161 -21.34 -29.11 -33.30
CA ASP A 161 -21.42 -30.53 -32.88
C ASP A 161 -22.83 -30.95 -32.45
N GLY A 162 -23.65 -30.03 -31.91
CA GLY A 162 -25.05 -30.30 -31.57
C GLY A 162 -26.01 -30.42 -32.78
N SER A 163 -25.53 -30.17 -34.01
CA SER A 163 -26.29 -30.33 -35.26
C SER A 163 -26.17 -31.73 -35.87
N LYS A 164 -25.40 -32.64 -35.25
CA LYS A 164 -25.37 -34.06 -35.61
C LYS A 164 -26.28 -34.83 -34.67
N GLU A 165 -27.59 -34.71 -34.85
CA GLU A 165 -28.50 -35.74 -34.35
C GLU A 165 -28.22 -37.05 -35.12
N PRO A 166 -28.12 -38.20 -34.43
CA PRO A 166 -27.94 -39.47 -35.08
C PRO A 166 -29.26 -39.88 -35.76
N GLU A 167 -29.21 -40.08 -37.09
CA GLU A 167 -30.21 -40.82 -37.85
C GLU A 167 -30.26 -42.29 -37.42
#